data_AF-A0A538FBC9-F1
#
_entry.id   AF-A0A538FBC9-F1
#
_cell.length_a   1.000
_cell.length_b   1.000
_cell.length_c   1.000
_cell.angle_alpha   90.00
_cell.angle_beta   90.00
_cell.angle_gamma   90.00
#
_symmetry.space_group_name_H-M   'P 1'
#
loop_
_entity.id
_entity.type
_entity.pdbx_description
1 polymer ?
#
loop_
_entity_poly.entity_id
_entity_poly.type
_entity_poly.pdbx_seq_one_letter_code
_entity_poly.pdbx_strand_id
1 'polypeptide(L)'
;MPSSYAQRVGERLRAVRKQKRLSLQAVEAESNQEFKASVLGAYERGERSISVPRLQRLARFYNVPVDQLLPREVGPEPAWSQSGSRSMVTEGTGSISTDSGSHALMAEEDGKVTIDLTALERVEAPERDLLRRYLAMIQVQRQDFNGRVLTIRGEDIRALGLLMDITPDDMRHRLDALGLRLHA
;
A
#
# COMPACT_ATOMS: atom_id res chain seq x y z
N MET A 1 -0.23 27.53 10.94
CA MET A 1 -1.62 27.04 10.88
C MET A 1 -1.62 25.72 10.13
N PRO A 2 -2.35 24.68 10.57
CA PRO A 2 -2.46 23.43 9.83
C PRO A 2 -3.03 23.71 8.42
N SER A 3 -2.47 23.06 7.41
CA SER A 3 -2.92 23.19 6.02
C SER A 3 -4.40 22.82 5.91
N SER A 4 -5.19 23.64 5.20
CA SER A 4 -6.61 23.37 5.00
C SER A 4 -6.80 22.03 4.26
N TYR A 5 -7.97 21.40 4.42
CA TYR A 5 -8.26 20.15 3.71
C TYR A 5 -8.13 20.33 2.18
N ALA A 6 -8.59 21.46 1.65
CA ALA A 6 -8.46 21.79 0.22
C ALA A 6 -7.00 21.92 -0.23
N GLN A 7 -6.13 22.52 0.59
CA GLN A 7 -4.69 22.58 0.31
C GLN A 7 -4.07 21.19 0.30
N ARG A 8 -4.41 20.33 1.26
CA ARG A 8 -3.92 18.94 1.30
C ARG A 8 -4.38 18.13 0.08
N VAL A 9 -5.64 18.31 -0.37
CA VAL A 9 -6.14 17.70 -1.62
C VAL A 9 -5.32 18.21 -2.81
N GLY A 10 -5.09 19.53 -2.87
CA GLY A 10 -4.29 20.17 -3.90
C GLY A 10 -2.86 19.64 -3.99
N GLU A 11 -2.21 19.44 -2.84
CA GLU A 11 -0.89 18.82 -2.75
C GLU A 11 -0.88 17.39 -3.30
N ARG A 12 -1.90 16.59 -3.00
CA ARG A 12 -2.04 15.23 -3.55
C ARG A 12 -2.24 15.23 -5.06
N LEU A 13 -3.09 16.10 -5.58
CA LEU A 13 -3.27 16.31 -7.02
C LEU A 13 -1.94 16.65 -7.71
N ARG A 14 -1.18 17.59 -7.14
CA ARG A 14 0.14 17.98 -7.65
C ARG A 14 1.13 16.82 -7.62
N ALA A 15 1.15 16.05 -6.53
CA ALA A 15 2.06 14.92 -6.37
C ALA A 15 1.80 13.86 -7.46
N VAL A 16 0.54 13.48 -7.68
CA VAL A 16 0.17 12.51 -8.73
C VAL A 16 0.53 13.03 -10.12
N ARG A 17 0.23 14.30 -10.43
CA ARG A 17 0.61 14.89 -11.72
C ARG A 17 2.12 14.85 -11.95
N LYS A 18 2.91 15.23 -10.94
CA LYS A 18 4.39 15.19 -11.02
C LYS A 18 4.92 13.77 -11.16
N GLN A 19 4.33 12.80 -10.48
CA GLN A 19 4.69 11.38 -10.60
C GLN A 19 4.46 10.86 -12.03
N LYS A 20 3.40 11.34 -12.71
CA LYS A 20 3.13 11.07 -14.13
C LYS A 20 3.99 11.90 -15.09
N ARG A 21 4.89 12.76 -14.57
CA ARG A 21 5.78 13.66 -15.32
C ARG A 21 5.04 14.67 -16.22
N LEU A 22 3.81 15.03 -15.86
CA LEU A 22 3.00 15.97 -16.64
C LEU A 22 3.14 17.41 -16.12
N SER A 23 3.30 18.37 -17.01
CA SER A 23 3.16 19.80 -16.69
C SER A 23 1.68 20.19 -16.63
N LEU A 24 1.34 21.34 -16.03
CA LEU A 24 -0.05 21.83 -16.05
C LEU A 24 -0.58 22.04 -17.48
N GLN A 25 0.29 22.52 -18.38
CA GLN A 25 -0.05 22.70 -19.80
C GLN A 25 -0.19 21.37 -20.54
N ALA A 26 0.65 20.38 -20.21
CA ALA A 26 0.54 19.02 -20.78
C ALA A 26 -0.79 18.38 -20.38
N VAL A 27 -1.21 18.51 -19.11
CA VAL A 27 -2.52 18.02 -18.65
C VAL A 27 -3.66 18.69 -19.43
N GLU A 28 -3.59 20.00 -19.68
CA GLU A 28 -4.60 20.68 -20.50
C GLU A 28 -4.64 20.14 -21.93
N ALA A 29 -3.48 19.94 -22.56
CA ALA A 29 -3.40 19.41 -23.93
C ALA A 29 -3.90 17.96 -24.02
N GLU A 30 -3.44 17.08 -23.14
CA GLU A 30 -3.78 15.65 -23.15
C GLU A 30 -5.22 15.36 -22.71
N SER A 31 -5.83 16.25 -21.93
CA SER A 31 -7.24 16.13 -21.52
C SER A 31 -8.23 16.75 -22.51
N ASN A 32 -7.82 17.03 -23.75
CA ASN A 32 -8.62 17.76 -24.74
C ASN A 32 -9.21 19.06 -24.16
N GLN A 33 -8.39 19.82 -23.43
CA GLN A 33 -8.75 21.06 -22.76
C GLN A 33 -9.81 20.95 -21.65
N GLU A 34 -10.17 19.73 -21.22
CA GLU A 34 -11.11 19.54 -20.11
C GLU A 34 -10.56 20.13 -18.80
N PHE A 35 -9.27 19.94 -18.52
CA PHE A 35 -8.60 20.44 -17.33
C PHE A 35 -7.67 21.61 -17.67
N LYS A 36 -8.25 22.81 -17.71
CA LYS A 36 -7.50 24.06 -17.90
C LYS A 36 -6.36 24.22 -16.89
N ALA A 37 -5.16 24.54 -17.37
CA ALA A 37 -3.95 24.65 -16.56
C ALA A 37 -4.10 25.65 -15.41
N SER A 38 -4.76 26.78 -15.66
CA SER A 38 -5.05 27.81 -14.65
C SER A 38 -5.95 27.28 -13.52
N VAL A 39 -7.02 26.58 -13.88
CA VAL A 39 -8.00 26.03 -12.95
C VAL A 39 -7.40 24.89 -12.13
N LEU A 40 -6.68 23.97 -12.79
CA LEU A 40 -5.97 22.89 -12.11
C LEU A 40 -4.90 23.45 -11.15
N GLY A 41 -4.20 24.51 -11.54
CA GLY A 41 -3.25 25.21 -10.68
C GLY A 41 -3.91 25.79 -9.42
N ALA A 42 -5.11 26.36 -9.53
CA ALA A 42 -5.88 26.85 -8.39
C ALA A 42 -6.31 25.72 -7.43
N TYR A 43 -6.68 24.55 -7.97
CA TYR A 43 -6.93 23.36 -7.16
C TYR A 43 -5.67 22.89 -6.44
N GLU A 44 -4.53 22.81 -7.13
CA GLU A 44 -3.27 22.35 -6.54
C GLU A 44 -2.72 23.26 -5.44
N ARG A 45 -3.04 24.55 -5.48
CA ARG A 45 -2.67 25.51 -4.42
C ARG A 45 -3.70 25.58 -3.29
N GLY A 46 -4.84 24.91 -3.44
CA GLY A 46 -5.95 24.97 -2.49
C GLY A 46 -6.70 26.31 -2.49
N GLU A 47 -6.48 27.16 -3.51
CA GLU A 47 -7.18 28.45 -3.69
C GLU A 47 -8.63 28.24 -4.14
N ARG A 48 -8.93 27.08 -4.72
CA ARG A 48 -10.28 26.70 -5.16
C ARG A 48 -10.62 25.30 -4.70
N SER A 49 -11.84 25.10 -4.23
CA SER A 49 -12.38 23.78 -3.93
C SER A 49 -12.68 23.00 -5.23
N ILE A 50 -12.40 21.71 -5.20
CA ILE A 50 -12.72 20.77 -6.29
C ILE A 50 -13.97 19.97 -5.92
N SER A 51 -14.88 19.77 -6.87
CA SER A 51 -16.06 18.93 -6.66
C SER A 51 -15.70 17.44 -6.82
N VAL A 52 -16.42 16.56 -6.12
CA VAL A 52 -16.22 15.11 -6.18
C VAL A 52 -16.30 14.55 -7.61
N PRO A 53 -17.28 14.92 -8.46
CA PRO A 53 -17.31 14.46 -9.85
C PRO A 53 -16.11 14.91 -10.68
N ARG A 54 -15.55 16.10 -10.38
CA ARG A 54 -14.36 16.60 -11.08
C ARG A 54 -13.09 15.90 -10.62
N LEU A 55 -12.99 15.60 -9.32
CA LEU A 55 -11.92 14.79 -8.74
C LEU A 55 -11.92 13.38 -9.34
N GLN A 56 -13.08 12.75 -9.48
CA GLN A 56 -13.22 11.43 -10.12
C GLN A 56 -12.74 11.44 -11.58
N ARG A 57 -13.07 12.48 -12.35
CA ARG A 57 -12.60 12.61 -13.74
C ARG A 57 -11.08 12.78 -13.82
N LEU A 58 -10.47 13.55 -12.91
CA LEU A 58 -9.01 13.64 -12.80
C LEU A 58 -8.36 12.30 -12.43
N ALA A 59 -8.98 11.55 -11.51
CA ALA A 59 -8.51 10.21 -11.13
C ALA A 59 -8.49 9.26 -12.35
N ARG A 60 -9.58 9.26 -13.13
CA ARG A 60 -9.65 8.51 -14.40
C ARG A 60 -8.61 8.96 -15.40
N PHE A 61 -8.44 10.27 -15.60
CA PHE A 61 -7.45 10.84 -16.51
C PHE A 61 -6.03 10.41 -16.16
N TYR A 62 -5.64 10.50 -14.88
CA TYR A 62 -4.32 10.06 -14.42
C TYR A 62 -4.18 8.53 -14.31
N ASN A 63 -5.27 7.78 -14.54
CA ASN A 63 -5.37 6.34 -14.31
C ASN A 63 -4.91 5.96 -12.89
N VAL A 64 -5.51 6.62 -11.89
CA VAL A 64 -5.30 6.35 -10.47
C VAL A 64 -6.65 6.22 -9.74
N PRO A 65 -6.72 5.48 -8.63
CA PRO A 65 -7.88 5.49 -7.74
C PRO A 65 -8.18 6.89 -7.16
N VAL A 66 -9.45 7.17 -6.87
CA VAL A 66 -9.87 8.51 -6.38
C VAL A 66 -9.34 8.80 -4.97
N ASP A 67 -9.23 7.79 -4.13
CA ASP A 67 -8.66 7.85 -2.78
C ASP A 67 -7.18 8.26 -2.79
N GLN A 68 -6.44 7.96 -3.86
CA GLN A 68 -5.05 8.39 -4.00
C GLN A 68 -4.93 9.92 -4.09
N LEU A 69 -5.98 10.61 -4.59
CA LEU A 69 -6.06 12.06 -4.69
C LEU A 69 -6.54 12.74 -3.38
N LEU A 70 -7.00 11.96 -2.40
CA LEU A 70 -7.47 12.49 -1.12
C LEU A 70 -6.32 12.60 -0.09
N PRO A 71 -6.42 13.56 0.86
CA PRO A 71 -5.52 13.63 2.01
C PRO A 71 -5.62 12.36 2.84
N ARG A 72 -4.49 11.72 3.13
CA ARG A 72 -4.45 10.60 4.07
C ARG A 72 -4.63 11.15 5.48
N GLU A 73 -5.62 10.65 6.21
CA GLU A 73 -5.70 10.88 7.65
C GLU A 73 -4.56 10.10 8.30
N VAL A 74 -3.64 10.81 8.94
CA VAL A 74 -2.83 10.21 10.00
C VAL A 74 -3.79 10.11 11.18
N GLY A 75 -4.62 9.06 11.19
CA GLY A 75 -5.32 8.67 12.40
C GLY A 75 -4.28 8.41 13.49
N PRO A 76 -4.60 8.63 14.78
CA PRO A 76 -3.70 8.28 15.85
C PRO A 76 -3.26 6.84 15.65
N GLU A 77 -1.94 6.59 15.70
CA GLU A 77 -1.44 5.23 15.71
C GLU A 77 -2.21 4.44 16.77
N PRO A 78 -2.77 3.27 16.43
CA PRO A 78 -3.39 2.44 17.43
C PRO A 78 -2.40 2.17 18.57
N ALA A 79 -2.79 2.45 19.80
CA ALA A 79 -1.96 2.42 21.01
C ALA A 79 -1.27 1.05 21.31
N TRP A 80 -1.52 0.02 20.51
CA TRP A 80 -0.87 -1.28 20.62
C TRP A 80 0.50 -1.36 19.93
N SER A 81 0.93 -0.34 19.17
CA SER A 81 2.29 -0.26 18.60
C SER A 81 3.40 -0.11 19.67
N GLN A 82 3.05 0.20 20.92
CA GLN A 82 4.00 0.38 22.03
C GLN A 82 4.18 -0.87 22.93
N SER A 83 3.37 -1.92 22.78
CA SER A 83 3.39 -3.08 23.69
C SER A 83 4.40 -4.18 23.31
N GLY A 84 5.26 -3.96 22.31
CA GLY A 84 6.24 -4.95 21.84
C GLY A 84 7.65 -4.81 22.43
N SER A 85 7.93 -3.77 23.22
CA SER A 85 9.28 -3.50 23.73
C SER A 85 9.39 -3.79 25.23
N ARG A 86 9.01 -5.00 25.67
CA ARG A 86 9.42 -5.50 26.97
C ARG A 86 10.38 -6.66 26.78
N SER A 87 11.61 -6.29 26.43
CA SER A 87 12.76 -7.18 26.47
C SER A 87 12.96 -7.63 27.92
N MET A 88 12.51 -8.83 28.22
CA MET A 88 12.87 -9.58 29.41
C MET A 88 13.87 -10.63 28.93
N VAL A 89 15.16 -10.37 29.12
CA VAL A 89 16.21 -11.39 28.98
C VAL A 89 16.91 -11.51 30.32
N THR A 90 16.64 -12.62 30.98
CA THR A 90 17.35 -13.13 32.15
C THR A 90 18.64 -13.79 31.67
N GLU A 91 19.74 -13.55 32.38
CA GLU A 91 21.05 -14.17 32.17
C GLU A 91 21.01 -15.70 32.33
N GLY A 92 21.91 -16.41 31.62
CA GLY A 92 22.28 -17.78 32.00
C GLY A 92 22.75 -18.72 30.88
N THR A 93 24.00 -18.55 30.45
CA THR A 93 24.98 -19.61 30.08
C THR A 93 24.57 -20.84 29.24
N GLY A 94 25.24 -20.99 28.09
CA GLY A 94 25.36 -22.28 27.39
C GLY A 94 26.00 -22.16 26.01
N SER A 95 27.33 -22.29 25.96
CA SER A 95 28.08 -22.42 24.71
C SER A 95 27.75 -23.73 24.00
N ILE A 96 27.19 -23.68 22.78
CA ILE A 96 27.43 -24.67 21.73
C ILE A 96 27.51 -23.94 20.40
N SER A 97 28.72 -23.90 19.86
CA SER A 97 29.02 -23.58 18.48
C SER A 97 28.64 -24.76 17.58
N THR A 98 27.73 -24.52 16.63
CA THR A 98 27.65 -25.31 15.40
C THR A 98 27.49 -24.36 14.23
N ASP A 99 28.56 -24.33 13.45
CA ASP A 99 28.66 -23.95 12.05
C ASP A 99 27.32 -23.87 11.28
N SER A 100 26.98 -22.67 10.85
CA SER A 100 26.02 -22.43 9.77
C SER A 100 26.36 -21.09 9.10
N GLY A 101 27.63 -20.93 8.74
CA GLY A 101 28.11 -19.83 7.92
C GLY A 101 28.11 -20.21 6.46
N SER A 102 26.95 -20.28 5.79
CA SER A 102 26.89 -20.33 4.31
C SER A 102 25.50 -20.31 3.64
N HIS A 103 24.38 -20.13 4.35
CA HIS A 103 23.05 -20.01 3.70
C HIS A 103 22.48 -18.58 3.61
N ALA A 104 23.22 -17.56 4.06
CA ALA A 104 22.73 -16.19 4.19
C ALA A 104 22.76 -15.34 2.90
N LEU A 105 23.28 -15.87 1.78
CA LEU A 105 23.52 -15.06 0.56
C LEU A 105 22.74 -15.54 -0.68
N MET A 106 21.79 -16.47 -0.56
CA MET A 106 20.96 -16.92 -1.69
C MET A 106 19.43 -16.91 -1.44
N ALA A 107 18.94 -16.46 -0.28
CA ALA A 107 17.51 -16.53 0.07
C ALA A 107 16.72 -15.20 -0.12
N GLU A 108 17.34 -14.17 -0.69
CA GLU A 108 16.77 -12.81 -0.71
C GLU A 108 15.79 -12.54 -1.88
N GLU A 109 15.74 -13.39 -2.92
CA GLU A 109 14.86 -13.19 -4.07
C GLU A 109 13.61 -14.10 -4.13
N ASP A 110 13.64 -15.29 -3.51
CA ASP A 110 12.57 -16.29 -3.63
C ASP A 110 11.42 -16.10 -2.60
N GLY A 111 11.54 -15.09 -1.75
CA GLY A 111 10.59 -14.80 -0.68
C GLY A 111 9.36 -13.99 -1.13
N LYS A 112 9.43 -13.25 -2.24
CA LYS A 112 8.39 -12.28 -2.61
C LYS A 112 7.18 -12.95 -3.22
N VAL A 113 5.99 -12.47 -2.87
CA VAL A 113 4.71 -12.96 -3.40
C VAL A 113 3.90 -11.78 -3.88
N THR A 114 3.37 -11.88 -5.09
CA THR A 114 2.51 -10.85 -5.68
C THR A 114 1.05 -11.26 -5.51
N ILE A 115 0.25 -10.37 -4.90
CA ILE A 115 -1.15 -10.62 -4.56
C ILE A 115 -2.06 -9.76 -5.42
N ASP A 116 -3.07 -10.36 -6.05
CA ASP A 116 -4.18 -9.67 -6.71
C ASP A 116 -5.21 -9.21 -5.65
N LEU A 117 -5.25 -7.90 -5.43
CA LEU A 117 -6.17 -7.28 -4.49
C LEU A 117 -7.60 -7.18 -5.04
N THR A 118 -7.77 -7.20 -6.37
CA THR A 118 -9.09 -7.19 -7.00
C THR A 118 -9.76 -8.57 -6.87
N ALA A 119 -8.98 -9.64 -7.01
CA ALA A 119 -9.46 -11.00 -6.75
C ALA A 119 -9.91 -11.17 -5.29
N LEU A 120 -9.18 -10.56 -4.34
CA LEU A 120 -9.51 -10.60 -2.90
C LEU A 120 -10.91 -10.05 -2.56
N GLU A 121 -11.40 -9.05 -3.29
CA GLU A 121 -12.75 -8.51 -3.09
C GLU A 121 -13.86 -9.51 -3.43
N ARG A 122 -13.54 -10.56 -4.20
CA ARG A 122 -14.50 -11.57 -4.67
C ARG A 122 -14.38 -12.90 -3.93
N VAL A 123 -13.32 -13.10 -3.16
CA VAL A 123 -13.12 -14.33 -2.40
C VAL A 123 -14.20 -14.48 -1.33
N GLU A 124 -14.86 -15.63 -1.30
CA GLU A 124 -15.78 -16.05 -0.24
C GLU A 124 -15.10 -17.11 0.62
N ALA A 125 -14.22 -16.66 1.51
CA ALA A 125 -13.49 -17.53 2.43
C ALA A 125 -13.45 -16.89 3.84
N PRO A 126 -13.48 -17.68 4.93
CA PRO A 126 -13.41 -17.17 6.30
C PRO A 126 -12.18 -16.28 6.56
N GLU A 127 -11.05 -16.61 5.95
CA GLU A 127 -9.78 -15.88 6.09
C GLU A 127 -9.72 -14.56 5.29
N ARG A 128 -10.71 -14.28 4.43
CA ARG A 128 -10.73 -13.08 3.58
C ARG A 128 -10.57 -11.80 4.38
N ASP A 129 -11.28 -11.67 5.50
CA ASP A 129 -11.23 -10.45 6.32
C ASP A 129 -9.89 -10.28 7.05
N LEU A 130 -9.20 -11.37 7.36
CA LEU A 130 -7.84 -11.32 7.92
C LEU A 130 -6.84 -10.85 6.86
N LEU A 131 -6.87 -11.48 5.68
CA LEU A 131 -6.02 -11.11 4.55
C LEU A 131 -6.24 -9.64 4.17
N ARG A 132 -7.50 -9.20 4.05
CA ARG A 132 -7.86 -7.82 3.72
C ARG A 132 -7.29 -6.82 4.73
N ARG A 133 -7.42 -7.09 6.03
CA ARG A 133 -6.91 -6.20 7.08
C ARG A 133 -5.38 -6.13 7.09
N TYR A 134 -4.72 -7.28 6.95
CA TYR A 134 -3.26 -7.35 6.96
C TYR A 134 -2.64 -6.68 5.73
N LEU A 135 -3.17 -6.96 4.54
CA LEU A 135 -2.68 -6.37 3.29
C LEU A 135 -2.97 -4.86 3.25
N ALA A 136 -4.13 -4.40 3.74
CA ALA A 136 -4.42 -2.97 3.87
C ALA A 136 -3.43 -2.25 4.80
N MET A 137 -3.01 -2.90 5.89
CA MET A 137 -1.97 -2.37 6.78
C MET A 137 -0.64 -2.18 6.03
N ILE A 138 -0.22 -3.16 5.22
CA ILE A 138 0.99 -3.07 4.39
C ILE A 138 0.88 -1.91 3.38
N GLN A 139 -0.27 -1.77 2.70
CA GLN A 139 -0.53 -0.69 1.74
C GLN A 139 -0.38 0.69 2.39
N VAL A 140 -0.92 0.85 3.60
CA VAL A 140 -0.80 2.10 4.37
C VAL A 140 0.65 2.39 4.74
N GLN A 141 1.38 1.41 5.29
CA GLN A 141 2.78 1.57 5.69
C GLN A 141 3.69 1.91 4.52
N ARG A 142 3.54 1.19 3.40
CA ARG A 142 4.37 1.38 2.20
C ARG A 142 3.91 2.53 1.33
N GLN A 143 2.80 3.17 1.69
CA GLN A 143 2.16 4.19 0.88
C GLN A 143 1.75 3.70 -0.52
N ASP A 144 1.55 2.39 -0.68
CA ASP A 144 1.30 1.68 -1.93
C ASP A 144 -0.20 1.40 -2.10
N PHE A 145 -0.84 2.18 -2.97
CA PHE A 145 -2.27 2.10 -3.28
C PHE A 145 -2.49 1.85 -4.78
N ASN A 146 -1.57 1.15 -5.43
CA ASN A 146 -1.75 0.77 -6.84
C ASN A 146 -3.04 -0.08 -7.05
N GLY A 147 -3.65 -0.57 -5.96
CA GLY A 147 -5.06 -0.93 -5.84
C GLY A 147 -5.46 -2.24 -6.50
N ARG A 148 -4.62 -2.74 -7.40
CA ARG A 148 -4.86 -3.99 -8.15
C ARG A 148 -3.94 -5.10 -7.70
N VAL A 149 -2.68 -4.77 -7.43
CA VAL A 149 -1.64 -5.75 -7.14
C VAL A 149 -0.76 -5.22 -6.01
N LEU A 150 -0.35 -6.10 -5.10
CA LEU A 150 0.59 -5.80 -4.02
C LEU A 150 1.64 -6.91 -3.92
N THR A 151 2.92 -6.56 -4.05
CA THR A 151 4.02 -7.51 -3.80
C THR A 151 4.45 -7.44 -2.35
N ILE A 152 4.30 -8.55 -1.62
CA ILE A 152 4.68 -8.72 -0.22
C ILE A 152 5.96 -9.54 -0.08
N ARG A 153 6.66 -9.37 1.03
CA ARG A 153 7.93 -10.06 1.34
C ARG A 153 7.64 -11.44 1.93
N GLY A 154 8.67 -12.30 1.98
CA GLY A 154 8.54 -13.63 2.60
C GLY A 154 8.25 -13.56 4.10
N GLU A 155 8.65 -12.47 4.77
CA GLU A 155 8.28 -12.18 6.16
C GLU A 155 6.77 -12.00 6.34
N ASP A 156 6.12 -11.31 5.40
CA ASP A 156 4.68 -11.08 5.43
C ASP A 156 3.93 -12.42 5.27
N ILE A 157 4.44 -13.32 4.42
CA ILE A 157 3.91 -14.69 4.25
C ILE A 157 4.05 -15.51 5.54
N ARG A 158 5.21 -15.41 6.20
CA ARG A 158 5.43 -16.09 7.50
C ARG A 158 4.46 -15.57 8.56
N ALA A 159 4.27 -14.25 8.65
CA ALA A 159 3.33 -13.66 9.60
C ALA A 159 1.87 -14.08 9.33
N LEU A 160 1.44 -14.13 8.07
CA LEU A 160 0.12 -14.63 7.69
C LEU A 160 -0.06 -16.11 8.03
N GLY A 161 0.95 -16.94 7.78
CA GLY A 161 0.95 -18.35 8.17
C GLY A 161 0.75 -18.54 9.67
N LEU A 162 1.51 -17.79 10.49
CA LEU A 162 1.36 -17.81 11.95
C LEU A 162 -0.04 -17.38 12.42
N LEU A 163 -0.64 -16.36 11.79
CA LEU A 163 -1.99 -15.90 12.12
C LEU A 163 -3.07 -16.93 11.75
N MET A 164 -2.79 -17.79 10.78
CA MET A 164 -3.70 -18.83 10.28
C MET A 164 -3.36 -20.23 10.81
N ASP A 165 -2.35 -20.34 11.69
CA ASP A 165 -1.83 -21.59 12.24
C ASP A 165 -1.40 -22.62 11.17
N ILE A 166 -0.76 -22.13 10.11
CA ILE A 166 -0.24 -22.94 9.00
C ILE A 166 1.21 -22.55 8.66
N THR A 167 1.91 -23.44 7.96
CA THR A 167 3.29 -23.16 7.54
C THR A 167 3.34 -22.08 6.45
N PRO A 168 4.49 -21.40 6.25
CA PRO A 168 4.64 -20.41 5.18
C PRO A 168 4.42 -20.99 3.78
N ASP A 169 4.75 -22.27 3.57
CA ASP A 169 4.53 -22.96 2.30
C ASP A 169 3.05 -23.29 2.09
N ASP A 170 2.37 -23.76 3.14
CA ASP A 170 0.91 -23.96 3.10
C ASP A 170 0.17 -22.64 2.86
N MET A 171 0.65 -21.52 3.42
CA MET A 171 0.09 -20.20 3.17
C MET A 171 0.21 -19.81 1.68
N ARG A 172 1.33 -20.13 1.03
CA ARG A 172 1.50 -19.91 -0.42
C ARG A 172 0.51 -20.74 -1.23
N HIS A 173 0.40 -22.03 -0.93
CA HIS A 173 -0.58 -22.92 -1.56
C HIS A 173 -2.02 -22.46 -1.32
N ARG A 174 -2.30 -21.92 -0.13
CA ARG A 174 -3.62 -21.38 0.20
C ARG A 174 -3.94 -20.14 -0.63
N LEU A 175 -2.98 -19.22 -0.80
CA LEU A 175 -3.16 -18.06 -1.68
C LEU A 175 -3.34 -18.46 -3.14
N ASP A 176 -2.66 -19.52 -3.59
CA ASP A 176 -2.85 -20.11 -4.93
C ASP A 176 -4.27 -20.70 -5.08
N ALA A 177 -4.74 -21.47 -4.08
CA ALA A 177 -6.08 -22.07 -4.09
C ALA A 177 -7.21 -21.04 -4.07
N LEU A 178 -6.98 -19.87 -3.45
CA LEU A 178 -7.91 -18.73 -3.47
C LEU A 178 -7.82 -17.89 -4.76
N GLY A 179 -6.89 -18.21 -5.67
CA GLY A 179 -6.66 -17.44 -6.90
C GLY A 179 -6.10 -16.04 -6.65
N LEU A 180 -5.45 -15.82 -5.50
CA LEU A 180 -4.94 -14.51 -5.09
C LEU A 180 -3.50 -14.28 -5.47
N ARG A 181 -2.70 -15.34 -5.57
CA ARG A 181 -1.27 -15.23 -5.89
C ARG A 181 -1.09 -15.19 -7.40
N LEU A 182 -0.32 -14.20 -7.85
CA LEU A 182 0.11 -14.06 -9.24
C LEU A 182 1.49 -14.68 -9.41
N HIS A 183 1.65 -15.48 -10.46
CA HIS A 183 2.94 -15.98 -10.91
C HIS A 183 3.43 -15.05 -12.01
N ALA A 184 4.52 -14.32 -11.74
CA ALA A 184 5.19 -13.45 -12.69
C ALA A 184 6.29 -14.21 -13.42
#